data_AF-S9QNY9-F1
#
_entry.id   AF-S9QNY9-F1
#
_cell.length_a   1.000
_cell.length_b   1.000
_cell.length_c   1.000
_cell.angle_alpha   90.00
_cell.angle_beta   90.00
_cell.angle_gamma   90.00
#
_symmetry.space_group_name_H-M   'P 1'
#
loop_
_entity.id
_entity.type
_entity.pdbx_description
1 polymer ?
#
loop_
_entity_poly.entity_id
_entity_poly.type
_entity_poly.pdbx_seq_one_letter_code
_entity_poly.pdbx_strand_id
1 'polypeptide(L)'
;MSQDDDPRPMGALLGDAINQVTRLVRGEIALARAELAQNVRQAGMGVAMLAIAGLLALVALHVLAAALVAALAPAMGPGWAALLVGGATLVLAGLLLLRGLAILRPENLTPTRTIRNVQADAQTIKETVAHDHHQH
;
A
#
# COMPACT_ATOMS: atom_id res chain seq x y z
N MET A 1 -11.52 39.44 -60.03
CA MET A 1 -12.00 38.34 -59.18
C MET A 1 -10.98 38.19 -58.07
N SER A 2 -11.14 38.97 -57.01
CA SER A 2 -10.25 39.02 -55.84
C SER A 2 -10.49 37.78 -55.01
N GLN A 3 -9.48 36.94 -54.85
CA GLN A 3 -9.47 35.84 -53.90
C GLN A 3 -9.17 36.46 -52.53
N ASP A 4 -10.16 36.38 -51.64
CA ASP A 4 -10.00 36.74 -50.24
C ASP A 4 -9.00 35.76 -49.60
N ASP A 5 -7.83 36.27 -49.23
CA ASP A 5 -6.92 35.62 -48.30
C ASP A 5 -7.64 35.55 -46.95
N ASP A 6 -8.21 34.39 -46.61
CA ASP A 6 -8.81 34.14 -45.31
C ASP A 6 -7.68 33.80 -44.31
N PRO A 7 -7.27 34.74 -43.43
CA PRO A 7 -6.22 34.48 -42.48
C PRO A 7 -6.81 33.54 -41.43
N ARG A 8 -6.39 32.26 -41.43
CA ARG A 8 -6.81 31.24 -40.46
C ARG A 8 -7.06 31.92 -39.10
N PRO A 9 -8.32 32.00 -38.63
CA PRO A 9 -8.64 32.84 -37.51
C PRO A 9 -7.82 32.36 -36.32
N MET A 10 -7.10 33.25 -35.64
CA MET A 10 -6.22 32.89 -34.52
C MET A 10 -6.96 32.08 -33.43
N GLY A 11 -8.30 32.19 -33.36
CA GLY A 11 -9.15 31.35 -32.52
C GLY A 11 -9.14 29.85 -32.86
N ALA A 12 -8.94 29.46 -34.12
CA ALA A 12 -8.83 28.06 -34.55
C ALA A 12 -7.55 27.39 -34.00
N LEU A 13 -6.42 28.10 -34.04
CA LEU A 13 -5.14 27.61 -33.51
C LEU A 13 -5.15 27.44 -31.99
N LEU A 14 -5.83 28.34 -31.28
CA LEU A 14 -6.04 28.23 -29.83
C LEU A 14 -6.93 27.03 -29.49
N GLY A 15 -8.00 26.81 -30.25
CA GLY A 15 -8.86 25.63 -30.11
C GLY A 15 -8.10 24.31 -30.32
N ASP A 16 -7.22 24.26 -31.32
CA ASP A 16 -6.37 23.10 -31.59
C ASP A 16 -5.36 22.83 -30.46
N ALA A 17 -4.73 23.88 -29.92
CA ALA A 17 -3.80 23.76 -28.79
C ALA A 17 -4.51 23.26 -27.51
N ILE A 18 -5.69 23.80 -27.18
CA ILE A 18 -6.50 23.35 -26.03
C ILE A 18 -6.93 21.89 -26.21
N ASN A 19 -7.34 21.50 -27.43
CA ASN A 19 -7.67 20.12 -27.74
C ASN A 19 -6.46 19.19 -27.59
N GLN A 20 -5.26 19.65 -27.97
CA GLN A 20 -4.03 18.87 -27.84
C GLN A 20 -3.62 18.67 -26.38
N VAL A 21 -3.71 19.71 -25.55
CA VAL A 21 -3.49 19.61 -24.10
C VAL A 21 -4.53 18.67 -23.47
N THR A 22 -5.81 18.78 -23.86
CA THR A 22 -6.87 17.91 -23.36
C THR A 22 -6.62 16.44 -23.72
N ARG A 23 -6.14 16.16 -24.94
CA ARG A 23 -5.76 14.81 -25.36
C ARG A 23 -4.59 14.27 -24.54
N LEU A 24 -3.58 15.11 -24.27
CA LEU A 24 -2.41 14.73 -23.48
C LEU A 24 -2.81 14.37 -22.04
N VAL A 25 -3.57 15.25 -21.37
CA VAL A 25 -4.04 15.04 -20.00
C VAL A 25 -4.88 13.77 -19.88
N ARG A 26 -5.78 13.52 -20.85
CA ARG A 26 -6.56 12.27 -20.88
C ARG A 26 -5.67 11.03 -21.04
N GLY A 27 -4.61 11.14 -21.83
CA GLY A 27 -3.60 10.09 -21.99
C GLY A 27 -2.86 9.80 -20.69
N GLU A 28 -2.39 10.84 -20.00
CA GLU A 28 -1.71 10.73 -18.71
C GLU A 28 -2.62 10.07 -17.66
N ILE A 29 -3.89 10.47 -17.60
CA ILE A 29 -4.89 9.88 -16.69
C ILE A 29 -5.13 8.40 -17.05
N ALA A 30 -5.23 8.08 -18.34
CA ALA A 30 -5.43 6.70 -18.78
C ALA A 30 -4.21 5.82 -18.42
N LEU A 31 -3.00 6.34 -18.60
CA LEU A 31 -1.77 5.68 -18.21
C LEU A 31 -1.69 5.48 -16.70
N ALA A 32 -1.93 6.53 -15.91
CA ALA A 32 -1.93 6.46 -14.46
C ALA A 32 -2.99 5.46 -13.94
N ARG A 33 -4.18 5.42 -14.56
CA ARG A 33 -5.21 4.41 -14.25
C ARG A 33 -4.74 2.99 -14.58
N ALA A 34 -4.07 2.79 -15.70
CA ALA A 34 -3.54 1.49 -16.10
C ALA A 34 -2.45 1.01 -15.11
N GLU A 35 -1.54 1.90 -14.73
CA GLU A 35 -0.49 1.61 -13.75
C GLU A 35 -1.07 1.30 -12.36
N LEU A 36 -2.05 2.10 -11.90
CA LEU A 36 -2.77 1.83 -10.66
C LEU A 36 -3.49 0.47 -10.70
N ALA A 37 -4.15 0.14 -11.81
CA ALA A 37 -4.82 -1.16 -11.96
C ALA A 37 -3.82 -2.33 -11.92
N GLN A 38 -2.66 -2.16 -12.57
CA GLN A 38 -1.58 -3.15 -12.52
C GLN A 38 -1.02 -3.31 -11.10
N ASN A 39 -0.76 -2.20 -10.41
CA ASN A 39 -0.26 -2.19 -9.03
C ASN A 39 -1.25 -2.87 -8.07
N VAL A 40 -2.56 -2.56 -8.19
CA VAL A 40 -3.61 -3.19 -7.39
C VAL A 40 -3.69 -4.68 -7.68
N ARG A 41 -3.61 -5.10 -8.95
CA ARG A 41 -3.62 -6.52 -9.32
C ARG A 41 -2.42 -7.26 -8.74
N GLN A 42 -1.22 -6.67 -8.82
CA GLN A 42 0.00 -7.28 -8.30
C GLN A 42 -0.03 -7.37 -6.77
N ALA A 43 -0.45 -6.31 -6.09
CA ALA A 43 -0.66 -6.30 -4.65
C ALA A 43 -1.70 -7.35 -4.22
N GLY A 44 -2.83 -7.43 -4.93
CA GLY A 44 -3.88 -8.41 -4.68
C GLY A 44 -3.40 -9.85 -4.85
N MET A 45 -2.61 -10.14 -5.88
CA MET A 45 -1.99 -11.44 -6.08
C MET A 45 -0.99 -11.77 -4.97
N GLY A 46 -0.17 -10.79 -4.55
CA GLY A 46 0.74 -10.94 -3.42
C GLY A 46 0.01 -11.29 -2.12
N VAL A 47 -1.08 -10.57 -1.80
CA VAL A 47 -1.93 -10.86 -0.64
C VAL A 47 -2.56 -12.26 -0.74
N ALA A 48 -3.05 -12.65 -1.90
CA ALA A 48 -3.62 -13.98 -2.11
C ALA A 48 -2.58 -15.10 -1.91
N MET A 49 -1.37 -14.93 -2.44
CA MET A 49 -0.27 -15.88 -2.25
C MET A 49 0.13 -15.98 -0.77
N LEU A 50 0.22 -14.86 -0.05
CA LEU A 50 0.50 -14.85 1.38
C LEU A 50 -0.60 -15.53 2.19
N ALA A 51 -1.87 -15.34 1.83
CA ALA A 51 -2.99 -16.01 2.49
C ALA A 51 -2.91 -17.54 2.32
N ILE A 52 -2.66 -18.01 1.09
CA ILE A 52 -2.50 -19.45 0.80
C ILE A 52 -1.28 -20.01 1.52
N ALA A 53 -0.14 -19.31 1.48
CA ALA A 53 1.08 -19.72 2.17
C ALA A 53 0.87 -19.80 3.70
N GLY A 54 0.15 -18.84 4.29
CA GLY A 54 -0.22 -18.85 5.69
C GLY A 54 -1.09 -20.05 6.07
N LEU A 55 -2.09 -20.39 5.24
CA LEU A 55 -2.93 -21.57 5.46
C LEU A 55 -2.12 -22.87 5.38
N LEU A 56 -1.25 -23.01 4.36
CA LEU A 56 -0.37 -24.17 4.23
C LEU A 56 0.60 -24.29 5.40
N ALA A 57 1.18 -23.18 5.84
CA ALA A 57 2.06 -23.14 7.01
C ALA A 57 1.31 -23.57 8.29
N LEU A 58 0.05 -23.16 8.46
CA LEU A 58 -0.79 -23.58 9.59
C LEU A 58 -1.05 -25.10 9.57
N VAL A 59 -1.37 -25.66 8.41
CA VAL A 59 -1.56 -27.12 8.25
C VAL A 59 -0.27 -27.87 8.54
N ALA A 60 0.85 -27.42 7.96
CA ALA A 60 2.16 -28.01 8.19
C ALA A 60 2.57 -27.96 9.67
N LEU A 61 2.30 -26.83 10.35
CA LEU A 61 2.56 -26.68 11.78
C LEU A 61 1.78 -27.71 12.61
N HIS A 62 0.51 -27.97 12.30
CA HIS A 62 -0.28 -29.00 12.99
C HIS A 62 0.29 -30.40 12.77
N VAL A 63 0.67 -30.73 11.53
CA VAL A 63 1.26 -32.03 11.20
C VAL A 63 2.60 -32.21 11.94
N LEU A 64 3.46 -31.18 11.96
CA LEU A 64 4.72 -31.21 12.68
C LEU A 64 4.54 -31.29 14.20
N ALA A 65 3.57 -30.57 14.76
CA ALA A 65 3.24 -30.66 16.18
C ALA A 65 2.78 -32.08 16.55
N ALA A 66 1.88 -32.68 15.75
CA ALA A 66 1.44 -34.05 15.96
C ALA A 66 2.60 -35.07 15.84
N ALA A 67 3.49 -34.88 14.87
CA ALA A 67 4.67 -35.72 14.71
C ALA A 67 5.62 -35.60 15.91
N LEU A 68 5.83 -34.39 16.45
CA LEU A 68 6.66 -34.18 17.62
C LEU A 68 6.05 -34.79 18.89
N VAL A 69 4.73 -34.66 19.06
CA VAL A 69 4.01 -35.35 20.14
C VAL A 69 4.17 -36.86 20.02
N ALA A 70 3.98 -37.42 18.83
CA ALA A 70 4.15 -38.86 18.60
C ALA A 70 5.59 -39.33 18.85
N ALA A 71 6.60 -38.51 18.50
CA ALA A 71 8.00 -38.81 18.76
C ALA A 71 8.36 -38.78 20.27
N LEU A 72 7.74 -37.90 21.04
CA LEU A 72 7.99 -37.76 22.49
C LEU A 72 7.12 -38.70 23.34
N ALA A 73 5.98 -39.15 22.82
CA ALA A 73 5.03 -40.00 23.55
C ALA A 73 5.65 -41.27 24.16
N PRO A 74 6.58 -42.00 23.52
CA PRO A 74 7.23 -43.17 24.11
C PRO A 74 8.06 -42.88 25.36
N ALA A 75 8.57 -41.64 25.51
CA ALA A 75 9.46 -41.28 26.61
C ALA A 75 8.73 -40.78 27.86
N MET A 76 7.57 -40.10 27.70
CA MET A 76 6.87 -39.43 28.81
C MET A 76 5.34 -39.63 28.82
N GLY A 77 4.82 -40.40 27.87
CA GLY A 77 3.39 -40.61 27.66
C GLY A 77 2.75 -39.55 26.76
N PRO A 78 1.65 -39.90 26.06
CA PRO A 78 1.05 -39.05 25.03
C PRO A 78 0.46 -37.75 25.58
N GLY A 79 -0.13 -37.78 26.78
CA GLY A 79 -0.72 -36.59 27.40
C GLY A 79 0.31 -35.52 27.77
N TRP A 80 1.41 -35.92 28.40
CA TRP A 80 2.50 -35.01 28.78
C TRP A 80 3.26 -34.48 27.55
N ALA A 81 3.49 -35.33 26.56
CA ALA A 81 4.06 -34.90 25.28
C ALA A 81 3.19 -33.84 24.59
N ALA A 82 1.88 -34.07 24.51
CA ALA A 82 0.94 -33.10 23.93
C ALA A 82 0.90 -31.77 24.70
N LEU A 83 0.91 -31.83 26.04
CA LEU A 83 0.89 -30.64 26.88
C LEU A 83 2.16 -29.81 26.73
N LEU A 84 3.33 -30.46 26.66
CA LEU A 84 4.62 -29.80 26.46
C LEU A 84 4.71 -29.13 25.09
N VAL A 85 4.42 -29.87 24.01
CA VAL A 85 4.50 -29.35 22.64
C VAL A 85 3.45 -28.27 22.41
N GLY A 86 2.21 -28.50 22.85
CA GLY A 86 1.12 -27.53 22.75
C GLY A 86 1.42 -26.26 23.55
N GLY A 87 1.89 -26.40 24.79
CA GLY A 87 2.29 -25.27 25.63
C GLY A 87 3.42 -24.44 25.02
N ALA A 88 4.49 -25.10 24.54
CA ALA A 88 5.60 -24.40 23.87
C ALA A 88 5.14 -23.67 22.60
N THR A 89 4.30 -24.31 21.78
CA THR A 89 3.74 -23.70 20.57
C THR A 89 2.84 -22.50 20.91
N LEU A 90 2.05 -22.59 21.98
CA LEU A 90 1.19 -21.51 22.44
C LEU A 90 2.00 -20.28 22.92
N VAL A 91 3.09 -20.51 23.65
CA VAL A 91 4.00 -19.43 24.07
C VAL A 91 4.62 -18.74 22.86
N LEU A 92 5.12 -19.52 21.87
CA LEU A 92 5.66 -18.96 20.64
C LEU A 92 4.60 -18.15 19.87
N ALA A 93 3.39 -18.69 19.73
CA ALA A 93 2.28 -18.00 19.08
C ALA A 93 1.93 -16.67 19.79
N GLY A 94 1.90 -16.67 21.12
CA GLY A 94 1.67 -15.46 21.91
C GLY A 94 2.75 -14.40 21.69
N LEU A 95 4.03 -14.78 21.66
CA LEU A 95 5.14 -13.86 21.39
C LEU A 95 5.05 -13.25 19.99
N LEU A 96 4.79 -14.08 18.97
CA LEU A 96 4.60 -13.66 17.59
C LEU A 96 3.41 -12.71 17.45
N LEU A 97 2.29 -13.01 18.10
CA LEU A 97 1.10 -12.16 18.10
C LEU A 97 1.39 -10.79 18.70
N LEU A 98 2.03 -10.74 19.88
CA LEU A 98 2.38 -9.49 20.55
C LEU A 98 3.33 -8.63 19.70
N ARG A 99 4.34 -9.27 19.06
CA ARG A 99 5.26 -8.58 18.14
C ARG A 99 4.55 -8.09 16.88
N GLY A 100 3.70 -8.92 16.29
CA GLY A 100 2.90 -8.55 15.12
C GLY A 100 1.99 -7.35 15.40
N LEU A 101 1.26 -7.37 16.52
CA LEU A 101 0.44 -6.25 16.96
C LEU A 101 1.27 -4.99 17.21
N ALA A 102 2.47 -5.11 17.77
CA ALA A 102 3.35 -3.97 17.98
C ALA A 102 3.79 -3.32 16.65
N ILE A 103 4.09 -4.12 15.62
CA ILE A 103 4.47 -3.62 14.29
C ILE A 103 3.29 -2.91 13.61
N LEU A 104 2.09 -3.44 13.75
CA LEU A 104 0.88 -2.90 13.11
C LEU A 104 0.28 -1.68 13.83
N ARG A 105 0.93 -1.16 14.87
CA ARG A 105 0.44 0.01 15.59
C ARG A 105 0.35 1.24 14.66
N PRO A 106 -0.71 2.05 14.74
CA PRO A 106 -0.86 3.26 13.95
C PRO A 106 0.36 4.18 14.05
N GLU A 107 0.96 4.30 15.23
CA GLU A 107 2.18 5.09 15.44
C GLU A 107 3.35 4.67 14.52
N ASN A 108 3.45 3.38 14.20
CA ASN A 108 4.49 2.81 13.34
C ASN A 108 4.12 2.83 11.85
N LEU A 109 2.83 2.99 11.53
CA LEU A 109 2.29 3.02 10.17
C LEU A 109 2.05 4.45 9.65
N THR A 110 2.08 5.44 10.53
CA THR A 110 1.89 6.85 10.13
C THR A 110 3.22 7.39 9.61
N PRO A 111 3.34 7.83 8.34
CA PRO A 111 4.57 8.40 7.81
C PRO A 111 4.84 9.77 8.45
N THR A 112 5.50 9.76 9.61
CA THR A 112 5.69 10.93 10.47
C THR A 112 6.50 12.02 9.78
N ARG A 113 7.40 11.66 8.85
CA ARG A 113 8.21 12.62 8.08
C ARG A 113 7.41 13.29 6.96
N THR A 114 6.58 12.53 6.24
CA THR A 114 5.78 13.06 5.12
C THR A 114 4.74 14.05 5.61
N ILE A 115 4.06 13.74 6.72
CA ILE A 115 3.06 14.64 7.31
C ILE A 115 3.70 15.95 7.77
N ARG A 116 4.90 15.88 8.37
CA ARG A 116 5.61 17.07 8.87
C ARG A 116 6.08 17.99 7.74
N ASN A 117 6.54 17.43 6.62
CA ASN A 117 6.98 18.20 5.46
C ASN A 117 5.78 18.89 4.78
N VAL A 118 4.66 18.18 4.60
CA VAL A 118 3.42 18.77 4.05
C VAL A 118 2.88 19.89 4.93
N GLN A 119 3.01 19.76 6.25
CA GLN A 119 2.56 20.79 7.20
C GLN A 119 3.48 22.03 7.18
N ALA A 120 4.78 21.84 7.05
CA ALA A 120 5.75 22.93 6.89
C ALA A 120 5.58 23.69 5.56
N ASP A 121 5.33 22.97 4.47
CA ASP A 121 5.04 23.59 3.16
C ASP A 121 3.73 24.37 3.19
N ALA A 122 2.69 23.83 3.84
CA ALA A 122 1.41 24.52 3.99
C ALA A 122 1.51 25.79 4.86
N GLN A 123 2.39 25.80 5.87
CA GLN A 123 2.65 27.00 6.68
C GLN A 123 3.38 28.07 5.87
N THR A 124 4.36 27.68 5.07
CA THR A 124 5.12 28.60 4.19
C THR A 124 4.21 29.26 3.14
N ILE A 125 3.26 28.50 2.58
CA ILE A 125 2.26 29.04 1.64
C ILE A 125 1.31 30.03 2.34
N LYS A 126 0.86 29.72 3.56
CA LYS A 126 0.01 30.64 4.34
C LYS A 126 0.73 31.94 4.70
N GLU A 127 2.01 31.86 5.03
CA GLU A 127 2.81 33.04 5.38
C GLU A 127 3.05 33.93 4.14
N THR A 128 3.32 33.32 2.98
CA THR A 128 3.47 34.03 1.70
C THR A 128 2.18 34.75 1.29
N VAL A 129 1.01 34.11 1.43
CA VAL A 129 -0.28 34.73 1.10
C VAL A 129 -0.69 35.82 2.10
N ALA A 130 -0.33 35.65 3.39
CA ALA A 130 -0.59 36.67 4.40
C ALA A 130 0.33 37.90 4.26
N HIS A 131 1.53 37.74 3.70
CA HIS A 131 2.48 38.83 3.51
C HIS A 131 2.20 39.68 2.26
N ASP A 132 1.63 39.08 1.20
CA ASP A 132 1.25 39.77 -0.04
C ASP A 132 0.09 40.78 0.15
N HIS A 133 -0.76 40.57 1.15
CA HIS A 133 -1.90 41.46 1.43
C HIS A 133 -1.54 42.76 2.19
N HIS A 134 -0.29 42.94 2.59
CA HIS A 134 0.18 44.15 3.29
C HIS A 134 1.03 45.11 2.42
N GLN A 135 1.21 44.83 1.12
CA GLN A 135 1.98 45.68 0.20
C GLN A 135 1.13 46.51 -0.79
N HIS A 136 -0.18 46.64 -0.58
CA HIS A 136 -1.04 47.62 -1.26
C HIS A 136 -1.50 48.71 -0.30
#